data_AF-A0A2N1R281-F1
#
_entry.id   AF-A0A2N1R281-F1
#
_cell.length_a   1.000
_cell.length_b   1.000
_cell.length_c   1.000
_cell.angle_alpha   90.00
_cell.angle_beta   90.00
_cell.angle_gamma   90.00
#
_symmetry.space_group_name_H-M   'P 1'
#
loop_
_entity.id
_entity.type
_entity.pdbx_description
1 polymer ?
#
loop_
_entity_poly.entity_id
_entity_poly.type
_entity_poly.pdbx_seq_one_letter_code
_entity_poly.pdbx_strand_id
1 'polypeptide(L)' 'ASGLAYGTVDFLFADESGKAFTVCEINSCPGFEEFERVTRLDAAGAILSSALASAVKREPCPPRREPA' A
#
# COMPACT_ATOMS: atom_id res chain seq x y z
N ALA A 1 -12.51 4.89 -0.20
CA ALA A 1 -11.09 4.52 -0.02
C ALA A 1 -10.96 3.03 -0.28
N SER A 2 -9.97 2.57 -1.06
CA SER A 2 -9.86 1.19 -1.55
C SER A 2 -9.61 0.11 -0.47
N GLY A 3 -9.35 0.51 0.77
CA GLY A 3 -8.97 -0.41 1.85
C GLY A 3 -7.53 -0.92 1.77
N LEU A 4 -6.76 -0.46 0.78
CA LEU A 4 -5.37 -0.86 0.58
C LEU A 4 -4.42 -0.06 1.48
N ALA A 5 -3.50 -0.77 2.16
CA ALA A 5 -2.39 -0.17 2.90
C ALA A 5 -1.25 0.30 1.96
N TYR A 6 -1.09 -0.37 0.82
CA TYR A 6 -0.19 0.00 -0.27
C TYR A 6 -0.75 -0.48 -1.61
N GLY A 7 -0.26 0.09 -2.70
CA GLY A 7 -0.62 -0.25 -4.07
C GLY A 7 -0.18 0.85 -5.03
N THR A 8 -0.40 0.66 -6.33
CA THR A 8 -0.30 1.74 -7.33
C THR A 8 -1.68 2.18 -7.78
N VAL A 9 -1.74 3.41 -8.28
CA VAL A 9 -2.92 3.96 -8.94
C VAL A 9 -2.46 4.48 -10.29
N ASP A 10 -3.04 3.94 -11.35
CA ASP A 10 -2.69 4.30 -12.71
C ASP A 10 -3.69 5.32 -13.22
N PHE A 11 -3.18 6.42 -13.76
CA PHE A 11 -3.99 7.54 -14.25
C PHE A 11 -3.88 7.68 -15.76
N LEU A 12 -5.01 7.95 -16.41
CA LEU A 12 -5.06 8.42 -17.78
C LEU A 12 -5.29 9.94 -17.78
N PHE A 13 -4.28 10.69 -18.21
CA PHE A 13 -4.37 12.14 -18.36
C PHE A 13 -5.13 12.50 -19.63
N ALA A 14 -6.13 13.36 -19.49
CA ALA A 14 -7.02 13.78 -20.58
C ALA A 14 -6.53 15.05 -21.28
N ASP A 15 -5.51 15.72 -20.73
CA ASP A 15 -4.89 16.91 -21.29
C ASP A 15 -3.37 16.94 -21.04
N GLU A 16 -2.67 17.79 -21.80
CA GLU A 16 -1.22 17.98 -21.68
C GLU A 16 -0.80 18.77 -20.42
N SER A 17 -1.75 19.47 -19.78
CA SER A 17 -1.47 20.24 -18.56
C SER A 17 -1.35 19.36 -17.31
N GLY A 18 -1.76 18.09 -17.41
CA GLY A 18 -1.79 17.14 -16.31
C GLY A 18 -2.87 17.43 -15.26
N LYS A 19 -3.83 18.30 -15.56
CA LYS A 19 -4.84 18.76 -14.60
C LYS A 19 -6.17 18.00 -14.70
N ALA A 20 -6.52 17.48 -15.87
CA ALA A 20 -7.61 16.54 -16.02
C ALA A 20 -7.08 15.10 -16.15
N PHE A 21 -7.56 14.20 -15.30
CA PHE A 21 -7.21 12.78 -15.35
C PHE A 21 -8.36 11.89 -14.87
N THR A 22 -8.33 10.63 -15.27
CA THR A 22 -9.21 9.56 -14.79
C THR A 22 -8.37 8.44 -14.17
N VAL A 23 -8.84 7.83 -13.08
CA VAL A 23 -8.23 6.63 -12.50
C VAL A 23 -8.61 5.42 -13.36
N CYS A 24 -7.62 4.67 -13.84
CA CYS A 24 -7.81 3.50 -14.69
C CYS A 24 -7.70 2.18 -13.92
N GLU A 25 -6.73 2.10 -13.01
CA GLU A 25 -6.47 0.89 -12.23
C GLU A 25 -6.02 1.22 -10.82
N ILE A 26 -6.44 0.38 -9.87
CA ILE A 26 -5.83 0.30 -8.54
C ILE A 26 -5.25 -1.11 -8.42
N ASN A 27 -3.93 -1.22 -8.42
CA ASN A 27 -3.23 -2.50 -8.36
C ASN A 27 -2.77 -2.79 -6.92
N SER A 28 -3.23 -3.90 -6.36
CA SER A 28 -2.91 -4.32 -4.98
C SER A 28 -1.56 -5.03 -4.83
N CYS A 29 -0.92 -5.42 -5.93
CA CYS A 29 0.38 -6.09 -5.93
C CYS A 29 1.26 -5.62 -7.11
N PRO A 30 1.66 -4.34 -7.13
CA PRO A 30 2.51 -3.80 -8.18
C PRO A 30 3.96 -4.33 -8.04
N GLY A 31 4.66 -4.43 -9.17
CA GLY A 31 6.11 -4.60 -9.17
C GLY A 31 6.81 -3.28 -8.83
N PHE A 32 7.84 -3.31 -7.98
CA PHE A 32 8.55 -2.11 -7.53
C PHE A 32 9.93 -1.90 -8.18
N GLU A 33 10.47 -2.90 -8.88
CA GLU A 33 11.86 -2.87 -9.36
C GLU A 33 12.21 -1.60 -10.16
N GLU A 34 11.41 -1.30 -11.18
CA GLU A 34 11.64 -0.13 -12.03
C GLU A 34 11.39 1.18 -11.27
N PHE A 35 10.36 1.22 -10.42
CA PHE A 35 10.05 2.39 -9.58
C PHE A 35 11.21 2.70 -8.62
N GLU A 36 11.72 1.72 -7.91
CA GLU A 36 12.85 1.88 -6.98
C GLU A 36 14.13 2.27 -7.74
N ARG A 37 14.36 1.68 -8.93
CA ARG A 37 15.50 2.03 -9.78
C ARG A 37 15.51 3.49 -10.19
N VAL A 38 14.37 4.03 -10.65
CA VAL A 38 14.29 5.42 -11.16
C VAL A 38 14.18 6.46 -10.05
N THR A 39 13.51 6.14 -8.95
CA THR A 39 13.28 7.09 -7.84
C THR A 39 14.35 7.02 -6.76
N ARG A 40 15.11 5.92 -6.69
CA ARG A 40 16.02 5.59 -5.58
C ARG A 40 15.31 5.45 -4.22
N LEU A 41 14.00 5.28 -4.21
CA LEU A 41 13.23 4.98 -3.01
C LEU A 41 13.29 3.49 -2.69
N ASP A 42 13.16 3.16 -1.41
CA ASP A 42 13.00 1.79 -0.89
C ASP A 42 11.53 1.55 -0.55
N ALA A 43 10.75 1.16 -1.56
CA ALA A 43 9.32 0.92 -1.42
C ALA A 43 9.06 -0.34 -0.58
N ALA A 44 9.84 -1.40 -0.81
CA ALA A 44 9.75 -2.64 -0.04
C ALA A 44 9.98 -2.39 1.48
N GLY A 45 11.03 -1.65 1.83
CA GLY A 45 11.34 -1.30 3.22
C GLY A 45 10.27 -0.41 3.85
N ALA A 46 9.72 0.55 3.11
CA ALA A 46 8.63 1.40 3.58
C ALA A 46 7.34 0.60 3.87
N ILE A 47 6.96 -0.32 2.97
CA ILE A 47 5.80 -1.20 3.13
C ILE A 47 5.99 -2.13 4.34
N LEU A 48 7.17 -2.76 4.46
CA LEU A 48 7.49 -3.63 5.59
C LEU A 48 7.46 -2.87 6.92
N SER A 49 8.06 -1.67 6.96
CA SER A 49 8.07 -0.83 8.16
C SER A 49 6.64 -0.42 8.57
N SER A 50 5.80 -0.07 7.60
CA SER A 50 4.37 0.24 7.82
C SER A 50 3.60 -0.95 8.39
N ALA A 51 3.82 -2.15 7.83
CA ALA A 51 3.19 -3.38 8.29
C ALA A 51 3.62 -3.74 9.72
N LEU A 52 4.91 -3.63 10.04
CA LEU A 52 5.44 -3.90 11.37
C LEU A 52 4.92 -2.90 12.42
N ALA A 53 4.87 -1.60 12.10
CA ALA A 53 4.30 -0.59 12.98
C ALA A 53 2.81 -0.84 13.27
N SER A 54 2.09 -1.39 12.29
CA SER A 54 0.68 -1.76 12.43
C SER A 54 0.46 -3.04 13.25
N ALA A 55 1.40 -3.98 13.20
CA ALA A 55 1.31 -5.23 13.96
C ALA A 55 1.43 -5.04 15.48
N VAL A 56 2.20 -4.04 15.93
CA VAL A 56 2.40 -3.72 17.36
C VAL A 56 1.12 -3.17 18.02
N LYS A 57 0.17 -2.63 17.24
CA LYS A 57 -1.11 -2.11 17.74
C LYS A 57 -2.19 -3.17 18.00
N ARG A 58 -1.91 -4.47 17.81
CA ARG A 58 -2.90 -5.51 18.09
C ARG A 58 -3.09 -5.64 19.61
N GLU A 59 -4.32 -5.41 20.08
CA GLU A 59 -4.70 -5.76 21.46
C GLU A 59 -4.37 -7.24 21.72
N PRO A 60 -3.91 -7.58 22.95
CA PRO A 60 -3.61 -8.96 23.28
C PRO A 60 -4.85 -9.83 23.07
N CYS A 61 -4.65 -10.99 22.43
CA CYS A 61 -5.68 -12.01 22.31
C CYS A 61 -6.23 -12.33 23.72
N PRO A 62 -7.54 -12.23 23.96
CA PRO A 62 -8.09 -12.57 25.27
C PRO A 62 -7.75 -14.03 25.59
N PRO A 63 -7.45 -14.35 26.86
CA PRO A 63 -7.11 -15.71 27.24
C PRO A 63 -8.24 -16.66 26.82
N ARG A 64 -7.88 -17.78 26.18
CA ARG A 64 -8.87 -18.82 25.86
C ARG A 64 -9.49 -19.28 27.17
N ARG A 65 -10.81 -19.17 27.28
CA ARG A 65 -11.56 -19.81 28.37
C ARG A 65 -11.50 -21.31 28.12
N GLU A 66 -10.78 -22.03 28.97
CA GLU A 66 -10.91 -23.48 29.01
C GLU A 66 -12.32 -23.84 29.51
N PRO A 67 -13.01 -24.79 28.86
CA PRO A 67 -14.29 -25.27 29.37
C PRO A 67 -14.07 -25.97 30.73
N ALA A 68 -14.96 -25.66 31.67
CA ALA A 68 -15.00 -26.24 33.02
C ALA A 68 -15.27 -27.74 33.02
#